data_AF-A0A852VI36-F1
#
_entry.id   AF-A0A852VI36-F1
#
_cell.length_a   1.000
_cell.length_b   1.000
_cell.length_c   1.000
_cell.angle_alpha   90.00
_cell.angle_beta   90.00
_cell.angle_gamma   90.00
#
_symmetry.space_group_name_H-M   'P 1'
#
loop_
_entity.id
_entity.type
_entity.pdbx_description
1 polymer ?
#
loop_
_entity_poly.entity_id
_entity_poly.type
_entity_poly.pdbx_seq_one_letter_code
_entity_poly.pdbx_strand_id
1 'polypeptide(L)'
;MSHPARAGALLRSLRQAHGSTQSDLGHGSGVSVRTIRGLERGEIQRPQLATLQLLALALELSAQQQAEFLHAWATPQQPGYDGLLVDPTLSEMEQIDAMTRSALGAYRVISQNWHTSVGTDRRMSTTRCQIALEAVEDGLERVFNVQNGDEHTTASRLEFRALRGSRLSGRWDFEDSNVTVFGVDLPRRLAKGQFHSYEYEVLSHPDDDGTLGYSDGFIWGAPHTTRSLVVSVEFAVAPATLRRVQKAPGRHFEFLDEVPLDDSRQAALVLEDADPGAYGFTWTW
;
A
#
# COMPACT_ATOMS: atom_id res chain seq x y z
N MET A 1 15.08 1.89 -16.81
CA MET A 1 16.08 2.95 -16.56
C MET A 1 16.01 3.28 -15.08
N SER A 2 17.13 3.31 -14.35
CA SER A 2 17.15 3.61 -12.90
C SER A 2 16.66 5.03 -12.61
N HIS A 3 16.17 5.31 -11.39
CA HIS A 3 15.71 6.64 -10.97
C HIS A 3 16.69 7.78 -11.30
N PRO A 4 17.99 7.69 -10.94
CA PRO A 4 18.93 8.75 -11.28
C PRO A 4 19.19 8.86 -12.78
N ALA A 5 18.95 7.82 -13.57
CA ALA A 5 18.99 7.93 -15.03
C ALA A 5 17.78 8.71 -15.58
N ARG A 6 16.59 8.59 -14.97
CA ARG A 6 15.39 9.38 -15.32
C ARG A 6 15.49 10.82 -14.82
N ALA A 7 15.89 11.02 -13.57
CA ALA A 7 16.15 12.34 -12.99
C ALA A 7 17.27 13.08 -13.74
N GLY A 8 18.33 12.35 -14.11
CA GLY A 8 19.40 12.85 -14.96
C GLY A 8 18.93 13.22 -16.37
N ALA A 9 18.03 12.42 -16.96
CA ALA A 9 17.42 12.75 -18.25
C ALA A 9 16.51 13.99 -18.15
N LEU A 10 15.77 14.15 -17.05
CA LEU A 10 14.97 15.36 -16.79
C LEU A 10 15.87 16.60 -16.72
N LEU A 11 16.95 16.56 -15.94
CA LEU A 11 17.93 17.65 -15.87
C LEU A 11 18.48 18.02 -17.26
N ARG A 12 18.82 17.00 -18.08
CA ARG A 12 19.29 17.21 -19.45
C ARG A 12 18.22 17.89 -20.31
N SER A 13 16.97 17.44 -20.22
CA SER A 13 15.87 18.00 -21.01
C SER A 13 15.57 19.46 -20.65
N LEU A 14 15.54 19.80 -19.36
CA LEU A 14 15.34 21.17 -18.88
C LEU A 14 16.48 22.08 -19.34
N ARG A 15 17.72 21.61 -19.24
CA ARG A 15 18.89 22.34 -19.73
C ARG A 15 18.83 22.61 -21.23
N GLN A 16 18.43 21.61 -22.03
CA GLN A 16 18.28 21.74 -23.48
C GLN A 16 17.13 22.68 -23.86
N ALA A 17 16.00 22.61 -23.16
CA ALA A 17 14.88 23.53 -23.35
C ALA A 17 15.27 24.98 -23.02
N HIS A 18 16.15 25.18 -22.05
CA HIS A 18 16.74 26.47 -21.68
C HIS A 18 17.90 26.90 -22.61
N GLY A 19 18.22 26.12 -23.65
CA GLY A 19 19.29 26.44 -24.61
C GLY A 19 20.71 26.42 -24.05
N SER A 20 20.90 25.94 -22.82
CA SER A 20 22.20 26.00 -22.12
C SER A 20 23.06 24.76 -22.41
N THR A 21 24.37 24.92 -22.56
CA THR A 21 25.31 23.78 -22.51
C THR A 21 25.57 23.36 -21.05
N GLN A 22 26.19 22.19 -20.84
CA GLN A 22 26.63 21.79 -19.48
C GLN A 22 27.60 22.81 -18.86
N SER A 23 28.40 23.49 -19.71
CA SER A 23 29.33 24.54 -19.27
C SER A 23 28.59 25.80 -18.83
N ASP A 24 27.54 26.19 -19.56
CA ASP A 24 26.73 27.36 -19.25
C ASP A 24 25.94 27.17 -17.96
N LEU A 25 25.32 25.99 -17.80
CA LEU A 25 24.63 25.64 -16.56
C LEU A 25 25.61 25.57 -15.38
N GLY A 26 26.84 25.09 -15.61
CA GLY A 26 27.88 25.05 -14.57
C GLY A 26 28.30 26.44 -14.10
N HIS A 27 28.50 27.37 -15.04
CA HIS A 27 28.79 28.76 -14.70
C HIS A 27 27.61 29.44 -14.01
N GLY A 28 26.38 29.25 -14.50
CA GLY A 28 25.18 29.88 -13.94
C GLY A 28 24.78 29.37 -12.55
N SER A 29 25.07 28.12 -12.23
CA SER A 29 24.71 27.49 -10.94
C SER A 29 25.85 27.43 -9.93
N GLY A 30 27.11 27.64 -10.34
CA GLY A 30 28.29 27.38 -9.52
C GLY A 30 28.58 25.89 -9.28
N VAL A 31 27.85 24.99 -9.94
CA VAL A 31 28.05 23.53 -9.86
C VAL A 31 29.05 23.10 -10.93
N SER A 32 30.02 22.24 -10.57
CA SER A 32 31.04 21.81 -11.54
C SER A 32 30.43 21.09 -12.75
N VAL A 33 30.99 21.32 -13.94
CA VAL A 33 30.58 20.63 -15.18
C VAL A 33 30.69 19.11 -15.04
N ARG A 34 31.67 18.62 -14.26
CA ARG A 34 31.81 17.19 -13.92
C ARG A 34 30.60 16.68 -13.13
N THR A 35 30.16 17.43 -12.12
CA THR A 35 28.97 17.10 -11.32
C THR A 35 27.72 17.09 -12.18
N ILE A 36 27.51 18.11 -13.03
CA ILE A 36 26.36 18.16 -13.95
C ILE A 36 26.36 16.97 -14.90
N ARG A 37 27.51 16.63 -15.49
CA ARG A 37 27.65 15.47 -16.37
C ARG A 37 27.34 14.16 -15.64
N GLY A 38 27.85 14.00 -14.42
CA GLY A 38 27.59 12.82 -13.59
C GLY A 38 26.11 12.69 -13.21
N LEU A 39 25.44 13.81 -12.93
CA LEU A 39 23.99 13.83 -12.68
C LEU A 39 23.19 13.44 -13.93
N GLU A 40 23.47 14.07 -15.07
CA GLU A 40 22.72 13.77 -16.31
C GLU A 40 22.91 12.34 -16.83
N ARG A 41 24.03 11.68 -16.48
CA ARG A 41 24.30 10.29 -16.82
C ARG A 41 23.77 9.31 -15.77
N GLY A 42 23.26 9.80 -14.65
CA GLY A 42 22.86 8.99 -13.51
C GLY A 42 24.04 8.33 -12.79
N GLU A 43 25.26 8.81 -12.97
CA GLU A 43 26.44 8.34 -12.23
C GLU A 43 26.38 8.83 -10.77
N ILE A 44 25.80 10.01 -10.53
CA ILE A 44 25.55 10.55 -9.19
C ILE A 44 24.12 10.22 -8.78
N GLN A 45 23.99 9.31 -7.82
CA GLN A 45 22.73 8.70 -7.42
C GLN A 45 21.99 9.50 -6.33
N ARG A 46 22.73 10.21 -5.48
CA ARG A 46 22.21 10.95 -4.32
C ARG A 46 22.86 12.35 -4.26
N PRO A 47 22.46 13.30 -5.12
CA PRO A 47 22.93 14.68 -5.01
C PRO A 47 22.46 15.34 -3.71
N GLN A 48 23.24 16.27 -3.20
CA GLN A 48 22.81 17.12 -2.09
C GLN A 48 21.67 18.04 -2.54
N LEU A 49 20.70 18.27 -1.66
CA LEU A 49 19.54 19.14 -1.94
C LEU A 49 19.98 20.55 -2.37
N ALA A 50 21.01 21.10 -1.72
CA ALA A 50 21.57 22.40 -2.07
C ALA A 50 22.09 22.45 -3.52
N THR A 51 22.70 21.36 -4.02
CA THR A 51 23.14 21.27 -5.42
C THR A 51 21.97 21.32 -6.39
N LEU A 52 20.86 20.64 -6.07
CA LEU A 52 19.66 20.65 -6.89
C LEU A 52 18.98 22.03 -6.90
N GLN A 53 18.93 22.70 -5.75
CA GLN A 53 18.38 24.05 -5.64
C GLN A 53 19.17 25.07 -6.49
N LEU A 54 20.50 24.99 -6.49
CA LEU A 54 21.36 25.84 -7.33
C LEU A 54 21.10 25.61 -8.83
N LEU A 55 20.93 24.35 -9.25
CA LEU A 55 20.62 24.03 -10.65
C LEU A 55 19.22 24.52 -11.05
N ALA A 56 18.23 24.36 -10.17
CA ALA A 56 16.86 24.80 -10.40
C ALA A 56 16.76 26.32 -10.53
N LEU A 57 17.53 27.05 -9.72
CA LEU A 57 17.63 28.50 -9.80
C LEU A 57 18.29 28.96 -11.12
N ALA A 58 19.39 28.32 -11.52
CA ALA A 58 20.11 28.65 -12.74
C ALA A 58 19.35 28.30 -14.03
N LEU A 59 18.39 27.38 -13.96
CA LEU A 59 17.47 27.04 -15.04
C LEU A 59 16.20 27.91 -15.04
N GLU A 60 16.12 28.90 -14.15
CA GLU A 60 15.00 29.83 -14.00
C GLU A 60 13.64 29.12 -13.88
N LEU A 61 13.62 27.96 -13.22
CA LEU A 61 12.41 27.16 -13.07
C LEU A 61 11.37 27.92 -12.22
N SER A 62 10.10 27.89 -12.63
CA SER A 62 8.99 28.38 -11.79
C SER A 62 8.87 27.56 -10.50
N ALA A 63 8.19 28.10 -9.48
CA ALA A 63 8.01 27.40 -8.19
C ALA A 63 7.42 25.98 -8.34
N GLN A 64 6.49 25.79 -9.28
CA GLN A 64 5.94 24.47 -9.59
C GLN A 64 6.99 23.54 -10.23
N GLN A 65 7.72 24.02 -11.23
CA GLN A 65 8.78 23.25 -11.88
C GLN A 65 9.95 22.93 -10.94
N GLN A 66 10.25 23.80 -9.98
CA GLN A 66 11.24 23.54 -8.93
C GLN A 66 10.77 22.41 -8.03
N ALA A 67 9.50 22.40 -7.60
CA ALA A 67 8.95 21.32 -6.80
C ALA A 67 8.99 19.98 -7.55
N GLU A 68 8.59 19.96 -8.83
CA GLU A 68 8.64 18.78 -9.69
C GLU A 68 10.08 18.29 -9.91
N PHE A 69 11.02 19.20 -10.17
CA PHE A 69 12.43 18.88 -10.34
C PHE A 69 13.05 18.29 -9.07
N LEU A 70 12.81 18.90 -7.91
CA LEU A 70 13.30 18.40 -6.63
C LEU A 70 12.67 17.05 -6.26
N HIS A 71 11.37 16.88 -6.51
CA HIS A 71 10.67 15.61 -6.30
C HIS A 71 11.28 14.49 -7.16
N ALA A 72 11.58 14.77 -8.43
CA ALA A 72 12.23 13.82 -9.34
C ALA A 72 13.65 13.41 -8.93
N TRP A 73 14.26 14.01 -7.91
CA TRP A 73 15.53 13.56 -7.31
C TRP A 73 15.35 13.00 -5.89
N ALA A 74 14.24 13.33 -5.22
CA ALA A 74 13.90 12.88 -3.88
C ALA A 74 13.21 11.51 -3.87
N THR A 75 12.56 11.11 -4.96
CA THR A 75 11.84 9.83 -5.05
C THR A 75 12.81 8.69 -5.35
N PRO A 76 13.09 7.71 -4.48
CA PRO A 76 13.80 6.52 -4.96
C PRO A 76 12.90 5.84 -6.01
N GLN A 77 13.43 5.45 -7.19
CA GLN A 77 12.76 4.33 -7.87
C GLN A 77 13.00 3.11 -7.01
N GLN A 78 11.91 2.65 -6.43
CA GLN A 78 11.60 1.25 -6.28
C GLN A 78 12.18 0.45 -7.47
N PRO A 79 13.01 -0.57 -7.23
CA PRO A 79 13.48 -1.45 -8.30
C PRO A 79 12.28 -1.92 -9.13
N GLY A 80 12.46 -2.06 -10.45
CA GLY A 80 11.42 -2.62 -11.31
C GLY A 80 10.94 -3.95 -10.72
N TYR A 81 9.64 -4.24 -10.82
CA TYR A 81 8.96 -5.35 -10.15
C TYR A 81 9.58 -6.74 -10.38
N ASP A 82 10.48 -6.90 -11.35
CA ASP A 82 11.34 -8.08 -11.54
C ASP A 82 12.45 -8.25 -10.48
N GLY A 83 12.62 -7.27 -9.57
CA GLY A 83 13.60 -7.25 -8.49
C GLY A 83 13.03 -7.47 -7.09
N LEU A 84 11.77 -7.89 -6.95
CA LEU A 84 11.16 -8.35 -5.68
C LEU A 84 11.72 -9.71 -5.22
N LEU A 85 13.03 -9.92 -5.35
CA LEU A 85 13.75 -10.69 -4.36
C LEU A 85 13.84 -9.76 -3.15
N VAL A 86 12.91 -9.92 -2.23
CA VAL A 86 12.94 -9.30 -0.91
C VAL A 86 14.38 -9.41 -0.40
N ASP A 87 15.05 -8.28 -0.17
CA ASP A 87 16.43 -8.31 0.35
C ASP A 87 16.39 -9.03 1.71
N PRO A 88 16.93 -10.25 1.83
CA PRO A 88 16.77 -11.05 3.03
C PRO A 88 17.56 -10.48 4.21
N THR A 89 18.35 -9.42 3.99
CA THR A 89 19.12 -8.73 5.03
C THR A 89 18.33 -7.64 5.76
N LEU A 90 17.17 -7.25 5.24
CA LEU A 90 16.25 -6.31 5.91
C LEU A 90 15.40 -7.03 6.97
N SER A 91 14.90 -6.31 7.97
CA SER A 91 13.88 -6.88 8.88
C SER A 91 12.56 -7.15 8.12
N GLU A 92 11.76 -8.13 8.56
CA GLU A 92 10.48 -8.45 7.92
C GLU A 92 9.57 -7.22 7.78
N MET A 93 9.53 -6.35 8.79
CA MET A 93 8.78 -5.08 8.72
C MET A 93 9.26 -4.15 7.62
N GLU A 94 10.58 -4.03 7.40
CA GLU A 94 11.14 -3.24 6.31
C GLU A 94 10.87 -3.88 4.94
N GLN A 95 10.87 -5.22 4.88
CA GLN A 95 10.51 -5.98 3.68
C GLN A 95 9.04 -5.76 3.30
N ILE A 96 8.12 -5.90 4.26
CA ILE A 96 6.68 -5.64 4.09
C ILE A 96 6.43 -4.19 3.68
N ASP A 97 7.08 -3.23 4.36
CA ASP A 97 6.96 -1.82 4.04
C ASP A 97 7.47 -1.52 2.62
N ALA A 98 8.63 -2.07 2.23
CA ALA A 98 9.16 -1.89 0.88
C ALA A 98 8.19 -2.41 -0.20
N MET A 99 7.62 -3.60 0.01
CA MET A 99 6.63 -4.19 -0.91
C MET A 99 5.37 -3.34 -1.01
N THR A 100 4.80 -2.97 0.14
CA THR A 100 3.49 -2.32 0.21
C THR A 100 3.56 -0.84 -0.16
N ARG A 101 4.52 -0.09 0.39
CA ARG A 101 4.73 1.35 0.10
C ARG A 101 5.00 1.62 -1.37
N SER A 102 5.66 0.69 -2.07
CA SER A 102 5.89 0.77 -3.53
C SER A 102 4.59 0.84 -4.32
N ALA A 103 3.64 0.01 -3.94
CA ALA A 103 2.39 -0.20 -4.65
C ALA A 103 1.35 0.82 -4.22
N LEU A 104 1.34 1.20 -2.94
CA LEU A 104 0.44 2.21 -2.38
C LEU A 104 0.59 3.60 -3.03
N GLY A 105 1.77 3.95 -3.54
CA GLY A 105 1.93 5.18 -4.35
C GLY A 105 1.38 5.08 -5.77
N ALA A 106 1.27 3.86 -6.31
CA ALA A 106 0.91 3.61 -7.71
C ALA A 106 -0.61 3.53 -7.95
N TYR A 107 -1.42 3.42 -6.89
CA TYR A 107 -2.88 3.43 -6.97
C TYR A 107 -3.54 4.07 -5.75
N ARG A 108 -4.73 4.63 -5.94
CA ARG A 108 -5.61 5.08 -4.86
C ARG A 108 -6.78 4.13 -4.72
N VAL A 109 -7.09 3.74 -3.50
CA VAL A 109 -8.32 2.98 -3.24
C VAL A 109 -9.51 3.94 -3.18
N ILE A 110 -10.56 3.62 -3.94
CA ILE A 110 -11.80 4.41 -4.02
C ILE A 110 -12.83 3.88 -3.04
N SER A 111 -13.05 2.56 -3.05
CA SER A 111 -14.01 1.90 -2.15
C SER A 111 -13.52 0.54 -1.71
N GLN A 112 -13.87 0.14 -0.50
CA GLN A 112 -13.62 -1.20 0.02
C GLN A 112 -14.80 -1.72 0.79
N ASN A 113 -15.21 -2.94 0.46
CA ASN A 113 -16.27 -3.65 1.14
C ASN A 113 -15.71 -4.95 1.72
N TRP A 114 -15.70 -5.03 3.04
CA TRP A 114 -15.27 -6.17 3.82
C TRP A 114 -16.48 -6.89 4.40
N HIS A 115 -16.49 -8.21 4.23
CA HIS A 115 -17.51 -9.08 4.81
C HIS A 115 -16.84 -10.31 5.42
N THR A 116 -17.01 -10.45 6.73
CA THR A 116 -16.42 -11.54 7.52
C THR A 116 -17.52 -12.42 8.08
N SER A 117 -17.35 -13.74 8.00
CA SER A 117 -18.27 -14.72 8.56
C SER A 117 -17.62 -15.51 9.71
N VAL A 118 -18.28 -15.53 10.86
CA VAL A 118 -17.86 -16.27 12.06
C VAL A 118 -18.71 -17.53 12.19
N GLY A 119 -18.05 -18.69 12.22
CA GLY A 119 -18.67 -20.01 12.23
C GLY A 119 -19.27 -20.41 13.58
N THR A 120 -19.93 -21.57 13.62
CA THR A 120 -20.50 -22.13 14.86
C THR A 120 -19.45 -22.55 15.87
N ASP A 121 -18.21 -22.75 15.41
CA ASP A 121 -17.00 -22.98 16.20
C ASP A 121 -16.43 -21.69 16.80
N ARG A 122 -17.10 -20.55 16.62
CA ARG A 122 -16.69 -19.23 17.13
C ARG A 122 -15.38 -18.72 16.51
N ARG A 123 -15.02 -19.23 15.33
CA ARG A 123 -13.84 -18.80 14.56
C ARG A 123 -14.24 -18.06 13.30
N MET A 124 -13.43 -17.09 12.88
CA MET A 124 -13.57 -16.50 11.55
C MET A 124 -13.29 -17.55 10.49
N SER A 125 -14.27 -17.82 9.63
CA SER A 125 -14.19 -18.84 8.59
C SER A 125 -13.79 -18.26 7.24
N THR A 126 -14.30 -17.07 6.93
CA THR A 126 -14.15 -16.45 5.62
C THR A 126 -14.19 -14.95 5.75
N THR A 127 -13.24 -14.27 5.10
CA THR A 127 -13.21 -12.82 4.97
C THR A 127 -13.13 -12.47 3.49
N ARG A 128 -14.20 -11.89 2.96
CA ARG A 128 -14.29 -11.43 1.57
C ARG A 128 -14.03 -9.94 1.49
N CYS A 129 -13.32 -9.53 0.45
CA CYS A 129 -13.06 -8.14 0.17
C CYS A 129 -13.33 -7.82 -1.31
N GLN A 130 -14.11 -6.76 -1.55
CA GLN A 130 -14.22 -6.12 -2.85
C GLN A 130 -13.57 -4.74 -2.80
N ILE A 131 -12.67 -4.47 -3.73
CA ILE A 131 -11.90 -3.24 -3.81
C ILE A 131 -12.12 -2.59 -5.17
N ALA A 132 -12.33 -1.27 -5.19
CA ALA A 132 -12.22 -0.45 -6.38
C ALA A 132 -11.04 0.52 -6.22
N LEU A 133 -10.20 0.62 -7.24
CA LEU A 133 -9.02 1.47 -7.25
C LEU A 133 -8.92 2.31 -8.51
N GLU A 134 -8.10 3.36 -8.43
CA GLU A 134 -7.68 4.22 -9.52
C GLU A 134 -6.16 4.13 -9.64
N ALA A 135 -5.63 3.89 -10.84
CA ALA A 135 -4.19 3.96 -11.08
C ALA A 135 -3.70 5.42 -10.97
N VAL A 136 -2.69 5.67 -10.15
CA VAL A 136 -2.09 6.99 -9.96
C VAL A 136 -0.95 7.24 -10.95
N GLU A 137 -0.33 6.16 -11.43
CA GLU A 137 0.75 6.16 -12.42
C GLU A 137 0.44 5.24 -13.60
N ASP A 138 1.13 5.45 -14.72
CA ASP A 138 1.02 4.56 -15.87
C ASP A 138 1.67 3.21 -15.59
N GLY A 139 0.97 2.15 -15.98
CA GLY A 139 1.51 0.82 -16.03
C GLY A 139 1.23 -0.04 -14.81
N LEU A 140 0.22 0.31 -14.00
CA LEU A 140 -0.21 -0.50 -12.86
C LEU A 140 -0.80 -1.83 -13.37
N GLU A 141 -0.16 -2.94 -13.02
CA GLU A 141 -0.58 -4.28 -13.41
C GLU A 141 -0.69 -5.25 -12.23
N ARG A 142 -0.21 -4.85 -11.04
CA ARG A 142 -0.21 -5.64 -9.82
C ARG A 142 -0.45 -4.76 -8.61
N VAL A 143 -1.17 -5.31 -7.63
CA VAL A 143 -1.35 -4.74 -6.29
C VAL A 143 -0.98 -5.78 -5.23
N PHE A 144 -0.86 -5.35 -3.98
CA PHE A 144 -0.49 -6.24 -2.87
C PHE A 144 -1.53 -6.15 -1.76
N ASN A 145 -1.99 -7.32 -1.31
CA ASN A 145 -2.93 -7.45 -0.21
C ASN A 145 -2.19 -8.04 0.98
N VAL A 146 -2.20 -7.33 2.10
CA VAL A 146 -1.55 -7.75 3.35
C VAL A 146 -2.60 -8.39 4.25
N GLN A 147 -2.29 -9.57 4.77
CA GLN A 147 -3.07 -10.25 5.81
C GLN A 147 -2.22 -10.38 7.06
N ASN A 148 -2.75 -9.92 8.19
CA ASN A 148 -2.11 -10.07 9.48
C ASN A 148 -2.79 -11.25 10.20
N GLY A 149 -1.99 -12.06 10.87
CA GLY A 149 -2.48 -12.97 11.88
C GLY A 149 -2.64 -12.27 13.22
N ASP A 150 -3.10 -13.03 14.21
CA ASP A 150 -3.26 -12.63 15.60
C ASP A 150 -2.89 -13.81 16.52
N GLU A 151 -3.17 -13.71 17.81
CA GLU A 151 -2.90 -14.79 18.79
C GLU A 151 -3.65 -16.11 18.46
N HIS A 152 -4.70 -16.05 17.63
CA HIS A 152 -5.59 -17.15 17.29
C HIS A 152 -5.61 -17.46 15.79
N THR A 153 -4.81 -16.76 14.99
CA THR A 153 -4.75 -16.84 13.53
C THR A 153 -3.31 -16.79 13.07
N THR A 154 -2.84 -17.87 12.44
CA THR A 154 -1.53 -17.89 11.78
C THR A 154 -1.68 -17.41 10.33
N ALA A 155 -1.07 -16.28 9.97
CA ALA A 155 -1.19 -15.69 8.64
C ALA A 155 -0.73 -16.65 7.52
N SER A 156 0.34 -17.41 7.76
CA SER A 156 0.88 -18.37 6.82
C SER A 156 -0.09 -19.51 6.46
N ARG A 157 -1.13 -19.73 7.28
CA ARG A 157 -2.18 -20.74 7.05
C ARG A 157 -3.42 -20.19 6.33
N LEU A 158 -3.50 -18.88 6.11
CA LEU A 158 -4.63 -18.27 5.39
C LEU A 158 -4.57 -18.60 3.89
N GLU A 159 -5.68 -19.09 3.32
CA GLU A 159 -5.79 -19.33 1.87
C GLU A 159 -6.34 -18.07 1.18
N PHE A 160 -5.64 -17.59 0.15
CA PHE A 160 -6.14 -16.52 -0.71
C PHE A 160 -6.81 -17.10 -1.96
N ARG A 161 -8.08 -16.76 -2.14
CA ARG A 161 -8.87 -17.11 -3.32
C ARG A 161 -9.20 -15.86 -4.12
N ALA A 162 -8.58 -15.73 -5.29
CA ALA A 162 -8.98 -14.72 -6.25
C ALA A 162 -10.40 -15.02 -6.75
N LEU A 163 -11.28 -14.01 -6.74
CA LEU A 163 -12.65 -14.14 -7.23
C LEU A 163 -12.80 -13.45 -8.58
N ARG A 164 -13.11 -12.16 -8.59
CA ARG A 164 -13.37 -11.39 -9.82
C ARG A 164 -12.29 -10.34 -10.04
N GLY A 165 -11.95 -10.11 -11.30
CA GLY A 165 -11.07 -9.00 -11.70
C GLY A 165 -9.65 -9.10 -11.17
N SER A 166 -9.19 -10.26 -10.73
CA SER A 166 -7.83 -10.46 -10.21
C SER A 166 -7.31 -11.86 -10.48
N ARG A 167 -5.99 -12.02 -10.36
CA ARG A 167 -5.33 -13.31 -10.31
C ARG A 167 -4.23 -13.27 -9.25
N LEU A 168 -4.13 -14.33 -8.44
CA LEU A 168 -3.02 -14.48 -7.51
C LEU A 168 -1.72 -14.70 -8.29
N SER A 169 -0.70 -13.88 -8.00
CA SER A 169 0.58 -13.86 -8.72
C SER A 169 1.78 -14.22 -7.84
N GLY A 170 1.63 -14.10 -6.52
CA GLY A 170 2.69 -14.42 -5.56
C GLY A 170 2.19 -14.41 -4.12
N ARG A 171 2.95 -15.05 -3.25
CA ARG A 171 2.73 -15.11 -1.80
C ARG A 171 4.08 -14.99 -1.10
N TRP A 172 4.11 -14.20 -0.04
CA TRP A 172 5.28 -14.02 0.82
C TRP A 172 4.82 -14.11 2.27
N ASP A 173 5.39 -15.05 3.01
CA ASP A 173 5.10 -15.28 4.42
C ASP A 173 6.23 -14.71 5.27
N PHE A 174 5.82 -13.98 6.32
CA PHE A 174 6.68 -13.31 7.29
C PHE A 174 6.31 -13.87 8.66
N GLU A 175 7.01 -14.93 9.07
CA GLU A 175 6.65 -15.76 10.21
C GLU A 175 6.84 -15.02 11.53
N ASP A 176 7.95 -14.27 11.68
CA ASP A 176 8.26 -13.55 12.93
C ASP A 176 7.23 -12.44 13.20
N SER A 177 6.70 -11.83 12.14
CA SER A 177 5.70 -10.77 12.20
C SER A 177 4.26 -11.29 12.17
N ASN A 178 4.06 -12.60 11.94
CA ASN A 178 2.75 -13.21 11.66
C ASN A 178 1.98 -12.46 10.55
N VAL A 179 2.63 -12.24 9.41
CA VAL A 179 2.08 -11.52 8.25
C VAL A 179 2.22 -12.35 6.99
N THR A 180 1.21 -12.30 6.12
CA THR A 180 1.31 -12.81 4.74
C THR A 180 0.95 -11.70 3.76
N VAL A 181 1.77 -11.52 2.74
CA VAL A 181 1.51 -10.61 1.62
C VAL A 181 1.17 -11.41 0.38
N PHE A 182 0.07 -11.05 -0.29
CA PHE A 182 -0.36 -11.64 -1.56
C PHE A 182 -0.19 -10.65 -2.70
N GLY A 183 0.48 -11.07 -3.76
CA GLY A 183 0.57 -10.35 -5.01
C GLY A 183 -0.65 -10.65 -5.86
N VAL A 184 -1.31 -9.60 -6.35
CA VAL A 184 -2.56 -9.70 -7.08
C VAL A 184 -2.42 -9.00 -8.42
N ASP A 185 -2.36 -9.79 -9.49
CA ASP A 185 -2.32 -9.27 -10.86
C ASP A 185 -3.70 -8.77 -11.28
N LEU A 186 -3.69 -7.61 -11.93
CA LEU A 186 -4.84 -7.03 -12.61
C LEU A 186 -4.97 -7.65 -14.00
N PRO A 187 -6.19 -7.82 -14.54
CA PRO A 187 -6.41 -8.48 -15.83
C PRO A 187 -5.84 -7.70 -17.03
N ARG A 188 -5.47 -6.45 -16.80
CA ARG A 188 -4.84 -5.57 -17.79
C ARG A 188 -3.95 -4.58 -17.06
N ARG A 189 -2.94 -4.10 -17.80
CA ARG A 189 -2.11 -2.97 -17.38
C ARG A 189 -2.92 -1.67 -17.49
N LEU A 190 -3.06 -0.95 -16.38
CA LEU A 190 -3.82 0.29 -16.29
C LEU A 190 -2.92 1.50 -16.58
N ALA A 191 -3.45 2.46 -17.34
CA ALA A 191 -2.88 3.79 -17.47
C ALA A 191 -3.33 4.68 -16.30
N LYS A 192 -2.60 5.78 -16.07
CA LYS A 192 -2.94 6.78 -15.05
C LYS A 192 -4.40 7.26 -15.20
N GLY A 193 -5.12 7.32 -14.09
CA GLY A 193 -6.53 7.72 -14.00
C GLY A 193 -7.52 6.64 -14.43
N GLN A 194 -7.07 5.44 -14.84
CA GLN A 194 -7.98 4.33 -15.10
C GLN A 194 -8.38 3.63 -13.81
N PHE A 195 -9.65 3.22 -13.78
CA PHE A 195 -10.24 2.51 -12.67
C PHE A 195 -10.28 1.00 -12.91
N HIS A 196 -10.20 0.25 -11.83
CA HIS A 196 -10.42 -1.18 -11.84
C HIS A 196 -10.99 -1.65 -10.51
N SER A 197 -11.82 -2.69 -10.56
CA SER A 197 -12.35 -3.33 -9.36
C SER A 197 -12.01 -4.81 -9.35
N TYR A 198 -11.65 -5.31 -8.19
CA TYR A 198 -11.39 -6.72 -8.00
C TYR A 198 -11.91 -7.22 -6.65
N GLU A 199 -12.04 -8.53 -6.55
CA GLU A 199 -12.60 -9.22 -5.41
C GLU A 199 -11.75 -10.44 -5.09
N TYR A 200 -11.61 -10.71 -3.80
CA TYR A 200 -10.94 -11.90 -3.30
C TYR A 200 -11.57 -12.31 -1.98
N GLU A 201 -11.23 -13.52 -1.57
CA GLU A 201 -11.65 -14.13 -0.34
C GLU A 201 -10.44 -14.73 0.37
N VAL A 202 -10.39 -14.55 1.68
CA VAL A 202 -9.39 -15.15 2.56
C VAL A 202 -10.10 -16.18 3.41
N LEU A 203 -9.64 -17.41 3.35
CA LEU A 203 -10.17 -18.51 4.13
C LEU A 203 -9.21 -18.82 5.28
N SER A 204 -9.78 -18.99 6.46
CA SER A 204 -9.06 -19.50 7.62
C SER A 204 -9.36 -20.99 7.74
N HIS A 205 -8.32 -21.81 7.78
CA HIS A 205 -8.50 -23.24 8.03
C HIS A 205 -8.58 -23.51 9.54
N PRO A 206 -9.32 -24.57 9.94
CA PRO A 206 -9.33 -25.03 11.31
C PRO A 206 -7.90 -25.28 11.81
N ASP A 207 -7.69 -25.09 13.10
CA ASP A 207 -6.42 -25.50 13.68
C ASP A 207 -6.36 -27.03 13.73
N ASP A 208 -5.41 -27.65 13.00
CA ASP A 208 -5.30 -29.11 12.97
C ASP A 208 -4.93 -29.67 14.37
N ASP A 209 -4.29 -28.85 15.20
CA ASP A 209 -3.84 -29.20 16.56
C ASP A 209 -4.80 -28.69 17.66
N GLY A 210 -5.87 -27.95 17.31
CA GLY A 210 -6.86 -27.45 18.27
C GLY A 210 -6.35 -26.45 19.32
N THR A 211 -5.18 -25.85 19.09
CA THR A 211 -4.49 -24.91 19.99
C THR A 211 -4.96 -23.45 19.86
N LEU A 212 -5.51 -23.06 18.71
CA LEU A 212 -5.95 -21.69 18.47
C LEU A 212 -7.29 -21.39 19.19
N GLY A 213 -7.35 -20.25 19.90
CA GLY A 213 -8.52 -19.79 20.65
C GLY A 213 -9.69 -19.31 19.77
N TYR A 214 -10.73 -18.75 20.40
CA TYR A 214 -11.86 -18.15 19.68
C TYR A 214 -11.47 -16.80 19.07
N SER A 215 -11.99 -16.48 17.90
CA SER A 215 -11.83 -15.13 17.34
C SER A 215 -12.61 -14.14 18.21
N ASP A 216 -12.00 -12.99 18.50
CA ASP A 216 -12.56 -11.94 19.35
C ASP A 216 -12.56 -10.57 18.66
N GLY A 217 -12.11 -10.49 17.40
CA GLY A 217 -12.13 -9.27 16.62
C GLY A 217 -11.80 -9.45 15.15
N PHE A 218 -12.21 -8.45 14.36
CA PHE A 218 -11.76 -8.25 12.99
C PHE A 218 -11.48 -6.77 12.79
N ILE A 219 -10.25 -6.45 12.41
CA ILE A 219 -9.79 -5.08 12.22
C ILE A 219 -9.08 -5.00 10.88
N TRP A 220 -9.49 -4.07 10.04
CA TRP A 220 -8.84 -3.84 8.75
C TRP A 220 -8.31 -2.43 8.60
N GLY A 221 -7.09 -2.30 8.07
CA GLY A 221 -6.37 -1.04 7.92
C GLY A 221 -6.49 -0.44 6.52
N ALA A 222 -7.18 0.69 6.39
CA ALA A 222 -7.11 1.51 5.17
C ALA A 222 -5.76 2.25 5.13
N PRO A 223 -4.87 1.96 4.17
CA PRO A 223 -3.58 2.63 4.07
C PRO A 223 -3.72 4.07 3.53
N HIS A 224 -4.87 4.39 2.94
CA HIS A 224 -5.19 5.69 2.34
C HIS A 224 -6.60 6.12 2.70
N THR A 225 -6.85 7.42 2.54
CA THR A 225 -8.21 7.94 2.54
C THR A 225 -9.03 7.21 1.46
N THR A 226 -10.16 6.64 1.86
CA THR A 226 -11.04 5.87 0.98
C THR A 226 -12.42 6.51 1.02
N ARG A 227 -13.02 6.77 -0.15
CA ARG A 227 -14.32 7.46 -0.22
C ARG A 227 -15.47 6.67 0.41
N SER A 228 -15.40 5.35 0.34
CA SER A 228 -16.39 4.46 0.94
C SER A 228 -15.71 3.25 1.55
N LEU A 229 -15.89 3.06 2.85
CA LEU A 229 -15.46 1.87 3.57
C LEU A 229 -16.68 1.20 4.21
N VAL A 230 -16.90 -0.06 3.86
CA VAL A 230 -17.88 -0.93 4.54
C VAL A 230 -17.13 -2.06 5.20
N VAL A 231 -17.35 -2.24 6.50
CA VAL A 231 -16.85 -3.39 7.26
C VAL A 231 -18.04 -4.07 7.90
N SER A 232 -18.22 -5.36 7.62
CA SER A 232 -19.31 -6.13 8.20
C SER A 232 -18.86 -7.48 8.71
N VAL A 233 -19.51 -7.94 9.76
CA VAL A 233 -19.31 -9.25 10.38
C VAL A 233 -20.66 -9.92 10.57
N GLU A 234 -20.75 -11.19 10.19
CA GLU A 234 -21.91 -12.06 10.38
C GLU A 234 -21.56 -13.22 11.31
N PHE A 235 -22.48 -13.57 12.21
CA PHE A 235 -22.27 -14.59 13.22
C PHE A 235 -23.23 -15.77 13.08
N ALA A 236 -22.69 -16.99 13.00
CA ALA A 236 -23.47 -18.21 13.09
C ALA A 236 -24.00 -18.47 14.51
N VAL A 237 -23.35 -17.93 15.54
CA VAL A 237 -23.78 -17.92 16.95
C VAL A 237 -23.60 -16.49 17.46
N ALA A 238 -24.63 -15.89 18.05
CA ALA A 238 -24.54 -14.50 18.51
C ALA A 238 -23.48 -14.36 19.64
N PRO A 239 -22.61 -13.33 19.60
CA PRO A 239 -21.72 -13.01 20.69
C PRO A 239 -22.48 -12.40 21.88
N ALA A 240 -21.87 -12.42 23.06
CA ALA A 240 -22.41 -11.80 24.27
C ALA A 240 -22.38 -10.26 24.18
N THR A 241 -21.27 -9.70 23.70
CA THR A 241 -21.14 -8.27 23.38
C THR A 241 -20.42 -8.08 22.07
N LEU A 242 -20.71 -6.96 21.39
CA LEU A 242 -20.06 -6.56 20.14
C LEU A 242 -19.83 -5.05 20.19
N ARG A 243 -18.61 -4.59 19.93
CA ARG A 243 -18.20 -3.18 19.98
C ARG A 243 -17.49 -2.77 18.71
N ARG A 244 -17.62 -1.50 18.32
CA ARG A 244 -16.76 -0.95 17.25
C ARG A 244 -15.38 -0.67 17.80
N VAL A 245 -14.37 -0.88 16.95
CA VAL A 245 -13.00 -0.52 17.24
C VAL A 245 -12.44 0.29 16.08
N GLN A 246 -11.65 1.30 16.42
CA GLN A 246 -10.90 2.07 15.44
C GLN A 246 -9.50 2.40 15.93
N LYS A 247 -8.59 2.70 15.00
CA LYS A 247 -7.22 3.13 15.30
C LYS A 247 -6.69 4.07 14.23
N ALA A 248 -6.48 5.32 14.60
CA ALA A 248 -5.78 6.26 13.75
C ALA A 248 -4.27 5.91 13.66
N PRO A 249 -3.55 6.35 12.60
CA PRO A 249 -2.14 6.07 12.42
C PRO A 249 -1.31 6.61 13.58
N GLY A 250 -0.42 5.79 14.13
CA GLY A 250 0.42 6.16 15.28
C GLY A 250 -0.33 6.37 16.61
N ARG A 251 -1.62 6.01 16.68
CA ARG A 251 -2.43 6.06 17.91
C ARG A 251 -2.72 4.66 18.45
N HIS A 252 -3.24 4.61 19.68
CA HIS A 252 -3.76 3.38 20.29
C HIS A 252 -5.15 3.04 19.74
N PHE A 253 -5.57 1.80 19.94
CA PHE A 253 -6.94 1.37 19.65
C PHE A 253 -7.94 2.10 20.55
N GLU A 254 -9.03 2.54 19.94
CA GLU A 254 -10.18 3.13 20.60
C GLU A 254 -11.37 2.18 20.46
N PHE A 255 -11.94 1.79 21.60
CA PHE A 255 -13.09 0.91 21.68
C PHE A 255 -14.34 1.75 21.94
N LEU A 256 -15.22 1.80 20.94
CA LEU A 256 -16.40 2.63 20.92
C LEU A 256 -17.60 1.89 21.51
N ASP A 257 -18.80 2.39 21.24
CA ASP A 257 -20.07 1.87 21.73
C ASP A 257 -20.36 0.44 21.26
N GLU A 258 -21.23 -0.24 22.01
CA GLU A 258 -21.79 -1.52 21.62
C GLU A 258 -22.68 -1.39 20.38
N VAL A 259 -22.67 -2.44 19.55
CA VAL A 259 -23.38 -2.51 18.28
C VAL A 259 -24.39 -3.64 18.35
N PRO A 260 -25.68 -3.37 18.13
CA PRO A 260 -26.66 -4.42 18.01
C PRO A 260 -26.46 -5.21 16.71
N LEU A 261 -26.74 -6.51 16.77
CA LEU A 261 -26.91 -7.32 15.57
C LEU A 261 -28.29 -7.08 14.94
N ASP A 262 -28.38 -7.21 13.63
CA ASP A 262 -29.65 -7.25 12.90
C ASP A 262 -30.31 -8.66 12.93
N ASP A 263 -31.45 -8.80 12.27
CA ASP A 263 -32.21 -10.05 12.18
C ASP A 263 -31.42 -11.20 11.52
N SER A 264 -30.39 -10.88 10.74
CA SER A 264 -29.48 -11.85 10.11
C SER A 264 -28.24 -12.16 10.96
N ARG A 265 -28.16 -11.63 12.19
CA ARG A 265 -26.98 -11.70 13.06
C ARG A 265 -25.75 -11.06 12.44
N GLN A 266 -25.97 -9.97 11.70
CA GLN A 266 -24.93 -9.17 11.09
C GLN A 266 -24.80 -7.83 11.81
N ALA A 267 -23.57 -7.31 11.86
CA ALA A 267 -23.28 -5.91 12.15
C ALA A 267 -22.49 -5.30 10.99
N ALA A 268 -22.76 -4.03 10.71
CA ALA A 268 -22.05 -3.27 9.69
C ALA A 268 -21.65 -1.88 10.19
N LEU A 269 -20.48 -1.45 9.72
CA LEU A 269 -19.93 -0.12 9.82
C LEU A 269 -19.81 0.41 8.40
N VAL A 270 -20.33 1.61 8.17
CA VAL A 270 -20.22 2.33 6.90
C VAL A 270 -19.62 3.69 7.18
N LEU A 271 -18.55 4.02 6.48
CA LEU A 271 -17.88 5.31 6.56
C LEU A 271 -17.84 5.94 5.17
N GLU A 272 -18.34 7.18 5.08
CA GLU A 272 -18.12 8.09 3.96
C GLU A 272 -16.82 8.85 4.24
N ASP A 273 -15.87 8.78 3.30
CA ASP A 273 -14.53 9.34 3.43
C ASP A 273 -13.76 8.87 4.69
N ALA A 274 -13.47 7.56 4.75
CA ALA A 274 -12.66 6.98 5.81
C ALA A 274 -11.19 7.44 5.71
N ASP A 275 -10.66 7.98 6.80
CA ASP A 275 -9.24 8.32 6.94
C ASP A 275 -8.34 7.06 6.95
N PRO A 276 -7.02 7.20 6.73
CA PRO A 276 -6.10 6.10 6.94
C PRO A 276 -6.17 5.66 8.39
N GLY A 277 -6.18 4.36 8.64
CA GLY A 277 -6.40 3.82 9.97
C GLY A 277 -7.02 2.45 9.94
N ALA A 278 -7.22 1.86 11.10
CA ALA A 278 -7.83 0.55 11.26
C ALA A 278 -9.27 0.68 11.76
N TYR A 279 -10.18 -0.11 11.20
CA TYR A 279 -11.61 -0.08 11.52
C TYR A 279 -12.17 -1.50 11.59
N GLY A 280 -13.11 -1.73 12.50
CA GLY A 280 -13.83 -3.00 12.56
C GLY A 280 -14.56 -3.22 13.87
N PHE A 281 -14.53 -4.46 14.36
CA PHE A 281 -15.29 -4.88 15.53
C PHE A 281 -14.45 -5.76 16.46
N THR A 282 -14.80 -5.73 17.74
CA THR A 282 -14.36 -6.70 18.75
C THR A 282 -15.58 -7.26 19.49
N TRP A 283 -15.54 -8.51 19.93
CA TRP A 283 -16.67 -9.18 20.58
C TRP A 283 -16.23 -10.15 21.68
N THR A 284 -17.18 -10.55 22.53
CA THR A 284 -17.00 -11.61 23.54
C THR A 284 -18.08 -12.69 23.39
N TRP A 285 -17.83 -13.88 23.95
CA TRP A 285 -18.64 -15.09 23.74
C TRP A 285 -19.37 -15.62 24.97
#